data_AF-A0AAV3F9P0-F1
#
_entry.id   AF-A0AAV3F9P0-F1
#
_cell.length_a   1.000
_cell.length_b   1.000
_cell.length_c   1.000
_cell.angle_alpha   90.00
_cell.angle_beta   90.00
_cell.angle_gamma   90.00
#
_symmetry.space_group_name_H-M   'P 1'
#
loop_
_entity.id
_entity.type
_entity.pdbx_description
1 polymer ?
#
loop_
_entity_poly.entity_id
_entity_poly.type
_entity_poly.pdbx_seq_one_letter_code
_entity_poly.pdbx_strand_id
1 'polypeptide(L)'
;MVNDNSILNKIFTQNGMKAWLDNKESAFYKEFVESFGSKYVGKENREIIGDIYKYLNKYYRNEYFYKNTLLNKLLLGKHSLNTTTAITEIPINKSKADFILINGKAVVYEIKTGLDSFERLESQIEDYFKAFVNVYVVTCEENYEKLNSILNNDNVGIYILTNRNTLSKKREAKDYYSKLDYKAMFDILRKNEFENILLEHYGELPNTTQFKYYDECFKLFKNIEKKLAYRYMFLELKKRVKVNKENFNKFIPYELRFLVYFSNLKKQDYLKLNKFLNNKY
;
A
#
# COMPACT_ATOMS: atom_id res chain seq x y z
N MET A 1 -3.55 31.08 -6.70
CA MET A 1 -3.78 29.62 -6.75
C MET A 1 -2.44 28.98 -6.45
N VAL A 2 -2.37 28.05 -5.50
CA VAL A 2 -1.10 27.41 -5.12
C VAL A 2 -0.58 26.64 -6.33
N ASN A 3 0.44 27.21 -7.00
CA ASN A 3 1.17 26.57 -8.10
C ASN A 3 2.17 25.53 -7.60
N ASP A 4 2.25 25.29 -6.29
CA ASP A 4 3.23 24.41 -5.70
C ASP A 4 2.63 23.04 -5.35
N ASN A 5 2.52 22.19 -6.36
CA ASN A 5 2.15 20.77 -6.22
C ASN A 5 3.06 20.02 -5.23
N SER A 6 4.24 20.56 -4.87
CA SER A 6 5.13 19.95 -3.87
C SER A 6 4.52 19.94 -2.47
N ILE A 7 3.72 20.96 -2.13
CA ILE A 7 3.04 21.08 -0.83
C ILE A 7 1.95 19.99 -0.71
N LEU A 8 1.24 19.70 -1.80
CA LEU A 8 0.24 18.64 -1.90
C LEU A 8 0.80 17.23 -1.72
N ASN A 9 2.06 17.01 -2.10
CA ASN A 9 2.75 15.75 -1.87
C ASN A 9 3.18 15.56 -0.40
N LYS A 10 3.25 16.63 0.40
CA LYS A 10 3.76 16.60 1.78
C LYS A 10 2.66 16.47 2.83
N ILE A 11 1.44 16.95 2.56
CA ILE A 11 0.35 16.92 3.55
C ILE A 11 -0.12 15.50 3.88
N PHE A 12 -0.29 14.64 2.89
CA PHE A 12 -0.75 13.28 3.10
C PHE A 12 0.43 12.33 3.29
N THR A 13 1.21 12.57 4.35
CA THR A 13 2.32 11.72 4.77
C THR A 13 2.13 11.24 6.20
N GLN A 14 2.68 10.08 6.56
CA GLN A 14 2.58 9.57 7.92
C GLN A 14 3.24 10.51 8.94
N ASN A 15 4.37 11.13 8.57
CA ASN A 15 5.06 12.10 9.43
C ASN A 15 4.22 13.37 9.62
N GLY A 16 3.62 13.89 8.54
CA GLY A 16 2.69 15.02 8.63
C GLY A 16 1.49 14.72 9.53
N MET A 17 0.87 13.54 9.36
CA MET A 17 -0.26 13.11 10.18
C MET A 17 0.12 12.92 11.66
N LYS A 18 1.30 12.36 11.95
CA LYS A 18 1.78 12.19 13.34
C LYS A 18 1.90 13.52 14.06
N ALA A 19 2.31 14.59 13.36
CA ALA A 19 2.40 15.92 13.96
C ALA A 19 1.02 16.43 14.43
N TRP A 20 -0.08 16.02 13.81
CA TRP A 20 -1.44 16.37 14.24
C TRP A 20 -1.85 15.72 15.58
N LEU A 21 -1.23 14.59 15.94
CA LEU A 21 -1.57 13.85 17.17
C LEU A 21 -1.08 14.54 18.43
N ASP A 22 -0.01 15.33 18.34
CA ASP A 22 0.64 15.94 19.49
C ASP A 22 0.03 17.31 19.87
N ASN A 23 -1.09 17.70 19.24
CA ASN A 23 -1.74 19.03 19.38
C ASN A 23 -0.77 20.22 19.19
N LYS A 24 0.41 19.98 18.62
CA LYS A 24 1.21 21.05 18.04
C LYS A 24 0.53 21.34 16.71
N GLU A 25 -0.05 22.54 16.57
CA GLU A 25 -0.28 23.06 15.22
C GLU A 25 1.06 22.96 14.51
N SER A 26 1.21 21.98 13.62
CA SER A 26 2.45 21.86 12.90
C SER A 26 2.53 23.13 12.05
N ALA A 27 3.62 23.88 12.18
CA ALA A 27 3.84 25.08 11.38
C ALA A 27 3.57 24.79 9.90
N PHE A 28 3.91 23.56 9.47
CA PHE A 28 3.58 23.02 8.17
C PHE A 28 2.07 22.90 7.86
N TYR A 29 1.23 22.37 8.76
CA TYR A 29 -0.21 22.30 8.52
C TYR A 29 -0.83 23.70 8.45
N LYS A 30 -0.37 24.63 9.30
CA LYS A 30 -0.82 26.01 9.27
C LYS A 30 -0.45 26.71 7.95
N GLU A 31 0.83 26.65 7.56
CA GLU A 31 1.34 27.16 6.29
C GLU A 31 0.60 26.52 5.10
N PHE A 32 0.35 25.22 5.18
CA PHE A 32 -0.43 24.50 4.17
C PHE A 32 -1.84 25.10 4.06
N VAL A 33 -2.60 25.21 5.14
CA VAL A 33 -3.99 25.69 5.08
C VAL A 33 -4.05 27.14 4.60
N GLU A 34 -3.13 27.99 5.08
CA GLU A 34 -2.97 29.38 4.63
C GLU A 34 -2.69 29.48 3.12
N SER A 35 -1.90 28.55 2.56
CA SER A 35 -1.64 28.51 1.12
C SER A 35 -2.92 28.34 0.29
N PHE A 36 -3.92 27.60 0.79
CA PHE A 36 -5.20 27.43 0.10
C PHE A 36 -6.22 28.55 0.39
N GLY A 37 -5.84 29.54 1.21
CA GLY A 37 -6.56 30.80 1.45
C GLY A 37 -7.33 30.88 2.78
N SER A 38 -7.68 32.10 3.18
CA SER A 38 -8.36 32.43 4.45
C SER A 38 -9.78 31.84 4.61
N LYS A 39 -10.34 31.24 3.56
CA LYS A 39 -11.67 30.60 3.55
C LYS A 39 -11.82 29.39 4.50
N TYR A 40 -10.72 28.93 5.09
CA TYR A 40 -10.72 27.81 6.04
C TYR A 40 -10.70 28.24 7.50
N VAL A 41 -10.56 29.54 7.79
CA VAL A 41 -10.68 30.06 9.16
C VAL A 41 -12.07 29.75 9.71
N GLY A 42 -12.11 29.15 10.89
CA GLY A 42 -13.33 28.73 11.60
C GLY A 42 -13.92 27.39 11.13
N LYS A 43 -13.34 26.72 10.13
CA LYS A 43 -13.77 25.39 9.67
C LYS A 43 -13.12 24.27 10.45
N GLU A 44 -13.80 23.14 10.58
CA GLU A 44 -13.21 21.94 11.17
C GLU A 44 -12.11 21.37 10.28
N ASN A 45 -11.02 20.88 10.88
CA ASN A 45 -9.91 20.27 10.14
C ASN A 45 -10.35 19.11 9.23
N ARG A 46 -11.39 18.37 9.61
CA ARG A 46 -12.01 17.34 8.78
C ARG A 46 -12.53 17.89 7.45
N GLU A 47 -13.21 19.04 7.49
CA GLU A 47 -13.75 19.69 6.28
C GLU A 47 -12.62 20.19 5.39
N ILE A 48 -11.59 20.79 5.99
CA ILE A 48 -10.40 21.27 5.30
C ILE A 48 -9.71 20.12 4.55
N ILE A 49 -9.43 19.01 5.24
CA ILE A 49 -8.83 17.81 4.66
C ILE A 49 -9.70 17.23 3.53
N GLY A 50 -11.03 17.20 3.72
CA GLY A 50 -11.98 16.79 2.70
C GLY A 50 -11.91 17.64 1.44
N ASP A 51 -11.88 18.96 1.57
CA ASP A 51 -11.80 19.89 0.44
C ASP A 51 -10.46 19.80 -0.30
N ILE A 52 -9.36 19.60 0.43
CA ILE A 52 -8.03 19.35 -0.16
C ILE A 52 -8.03 18.04 -0.94
N TYR A 53 -8.61 16.98 -0.39
CA TYR A 53 -8.65 15.69 -1.09
C TYR A 53 -9.55 15.74 -2.33
N LYS A 54 -10.65 16.51 -2.31
CA LYS A 54 -11.43 16.81 -3.52
C LYS A 54 -10.61 17.56 -4.57
N TYR A 55 -9.76 18.49 -4.15
CA TYR A 55 -8.83 19.17 -5.05
C TYR A 55 -7.85 18.18 -5.70
N LEU A 56 -7.24 17.27 -4.92
CA LEU A 56 -6.39 16.19 -5.47
C LEU A 56 -7.15 15.35 -6.51
N ASN A 57 -8.39 14.93 -6.19
CA ASN A 57 -9.21 14.14 -7.11
C ASN A 57 -9.45 14.85 -8.45
N LYS A 58 -9.64 16.17 -8.43
CA LYS A 58 -10.02 16.93 -9.63
C LYS A 58 -8.82 17.38 -10.46
N TYR A 59 -7.72 17.76 -9.82
CA TYR A 59 -6.62 18.47 -10.50
C TYR A 59 -5.26 17.79 -10.37
N TYR A 60 -5.04 16.94 -9.36
CA TYR A 60 -3.70 16.41 -9.08
C TYR A 60 -3.75 15.06 -8.35
N ARG A 61 -4.07 14.00 -9.09
CA ARG A 61 -4.14 12.63 -8.56
C ARG A 61 -2.75 12.03 -8.40
N ASN A 62 -2.06 12.41 -7.34
CA ASN A 62 -0.74 11.89 -7.00
C ASN A 62 -0.79 10.44 -6.45
N GLU A 63 0.37 9.88 -6.19
CA GLU A 63 0.55 8.51 -5.70
C GLU A 63 -0.26 8.22 -4.42
N TYR A 64 -0.31 9.17 -3.47
CA TYR A 64 -1.13 9.05 -2.28
C TYR A 64 -2.62 8.87 -2.62
N PHE A 65 -3.13 9.67 -3.55
CA PHE A 65 -4.53 9.58 -3.98
C PHE A 65 -4.86 8.18 -4.52
N TYR A 66 -4.00 7.62 -5.35
CA TYR A 66 -4.14 6.26 -5.89
C TYR A 66 -4.11 5.20 -4.78
N LYS A 67 -3.09 5.25 -3.91
CA LYS A 67 -2.93 4.31 -2.79
C LYS A 67 -4.12 4.33 -1.84
N ASN A 68 -4.58 5.53 -1.47
CA ASN A 68 -5.75 5.69 -0.61
C ASN A 68 -7.03 5.23 -1.29
N THR A 69 -7.16 5.46 -2.59
CA THR A 69 -8.31 4.99 -3.37
C THR A 69 -8.33 3.47 -3.51
N LEU A 70 -7.18 2.83 -3.76
CA LEU A 70 -7.06 1.38 -3.83
C LEU A 70 -7.39 0.73 -2.49
N LEU A 71 -6.85 1.26 -1.38
CA LEU A 71 -7.19 0.77 -0.05
C LEU A 71 -8.70 0.88 0.19
N ASN A 72 -9.30 2.05 -0.02
CA ASN A 72 -10.72 2.24 0.23
C ASN A 72 -11.60 1.34 -0.64
N LYS A 73 -11.32 1.23 -1.94
CA LYS A 73 -12.20 0.50 -2.87
C LYS A 73 -11.98 -1.00 -2.85
N LEU A 74 -10.74 -1.47 -2.72
CA LEU A 74 -10.43 -2.89 -2.73
C LEU A 74 -10.53 -3.50 -1.34
N LEU A 75 -9.93 -2.89 -0.32
CA LEU A 75 -9.96 -3.45 1.03
C LEU A 75 -11.31 -3.20 1.72
N LEU A 76 -11.81 -1.96 1.70
CA LEU A 76 -12.98 -1.58 2.51
C LEU A 76 -14.30 -1.63 1.75
N GLY A 77 -14.26 -1.54 0.41
CA GLY A 77 -15.44 -1.59 -0.45
C GLY A 77 -15.81 -3.00 -0.93
N LYS A 78 -14.81 -3.89 -1.10
CA LYS A 78 -15.03 -5.27 -1.58
C LYS A 78 -14.75 -6.34 -0.55
N HIS A 79 -13.95 -6.04 0.46
CA HIS A 79 -13.48 -7.00 1.44
C HIS A 79 -13.70 -6.50 2.87
N SER A 80 -13.27 -7.32 3.84
CA SER A 80 -13.32 -6.98 5.25
C SER A 80 -11.92 -6.92 5.82
N LEU A 81 -11.70 -5.98 6.74
CA LEU A 81 -10.51 -5.93 7.59
C LEU A 81 -10.32 -7.21 8.41
N ASN A 82 -11.35 -8.06 8.55
CA ASN A 82 -11.27 -9.37 9.22
C ASN A 82 -10.52 -10.42 8.43
N THR A 83 -10.67 -10.42 7.11
CA THR A 83 -10.17 -11.49 6.25
C THR A 83 -9.03 -11.03 5.35
N THR A 84 -8.86 -9.71 5.19
CA THR A 84 -7.95 -9.11 4.21
C THR A 84 -6.93 -8.20 4.87
N THR A 85 -5.68 -8.34 4.43
CA THR A 85 -4.56 -7.48 4.83
C THR A 85 -4.05 -6.74 3.60
N ALA A 86 -3.84 -5.42 3.72
CA ALA A 86 -3.07 -4.67 2.74
C ALA A 86 -1.64 -4.46 3.26
N ILE A 87 -0.67 -4.47 2.36
CA ILE A 87 0.73 -4.17 2.62
C ILE A 87 1.18 -3.21 1.52
N THR A 88 2.15 -2.36 1.81
CA THR A 88 2.67 -1.37 0.86
C THR A 88 4.19 -1.39 0.90
N GLU A 89 4.82 -0.90 -0.16
CA GLU A 89 6.26 -0.61 -0.19
C GLU A 89 7.15 -1.84 0.01
N ILE A 90 6.79 -3.00 -0.54
CA ILE A 90 7.55 -4.24 -0.36
C ILE A 90 8.69 -4.33 -1.38
N PRO A 91 9.96 -4.35 -0.96
CA PRO A 91 11.08 -4.55 -1.87
C PRO A 91 11.05 -5.97 -2.44
N ILE A 92 11.26 -6.09 -3.75
CA ILE A 92 11.34 -7.36 -4.47
C ILE A 92 12.48 -7.22 -5.47
N ASN A 93 13.62 -7.83 -5.18
CA ASN A 93 14.88 -7.62 -5.90
C ASN A 93 15.23 -6.12 -6.07
N LYS A 94 15.22 -5.62 -7.31
CA LYS A 94 15.57 -4.23 -7.65
C LYS A 94 14.35 -3.31 -7.70
N SER A 95 13.16 -3.88 -7.51
CA SER A 95 11.88 -3.21 -7.62
C SER A 95 11.18 -3.13 -6.27
N LYS A 96 10.07 -2.38 -6.20
CA LYS A 96 9.32 -2.16 -4.97
C LYS A 96 7.84 -2.17 -5.27
N ALA A 97 7.13 -3.18 -4.80
CA ALA A 97 5.69 -3.31 -5.00
C ALA A 97 4.94 -2.25 -4.18
N ASP A 98 4.21 -1.39 -4.87
CA ASP A 98 3.51 -0.26 -4.26
C ASP A 98 2.42 -0.70 -3.27
N PHE A 99 1.59 -1.66 -3.69
CA PHE A 99 0.45 -2.10 -2.90
C PHE A 99 0.18 -3.59 -3.11
N ILE A 100 0.01 -4.33 -2.02
CA ILE A 100 -0.28 -5.76 -2.03
C ILE A 100 -1.53 -6.01 -1.19
N LEU A 101 -2.49 -6.74 -1.75
CA LEU A 101 -3.71 -7.14 -1.06
C LEU A 101 -3.71 -8.65 -0.87
N ILE A 102 -3.86 -9.10 0.39
CA ILE A 102 -3.84 -10.51 0.76
C ILE A 102 -5.20 -10.92 1.30
N ASN A 103 -5.97 -11.67 0.50
CA ASN A 103 -7.25 -12.28 0.86
C ASN A 103 -7.43 -13.61 0.12
N GLY A 104 -7.07 -14.72 0.75
CA GLY A 104 -7.03 -16.05 0.10
C GLY A 104 -5.90 -16.20 -0.93
N LYS A 105 -5.54 -15.13 -1.64
CA LYS A 105 -4.37 -14.96 -2.49
C LYS A 105 -3.69 -13.60 -2.25
N ALA A 106 -2.43 -13.47 -2.64
CA ALA A 106 -1.69 -12.22 -2.60
C ALA A 106 -1.66 -11.58 -4.00
N VAL A 107 -2.19 -10.36 -4.11
CA VAL A 107 -2.29 -9.62 -5.38
C VAL A 107 -1.47 -8.34 -5.27
N VAL A 108 -0.51 -8.18 -6.19
CA VAL A 108 0.31 -6.97 -6.31
C VAL A 108 -0.40 -5.97 -7.23
N TYR A 109 -0.40 -4.69 -6.85
CA TYR A 109 -0.88 -3.57 -7.63
C TYR A 109 0.27 -2.57 -7.78
N GLU A 110 0.82 -2.49 -8.99
CA GLU A 110 1.75 -1.43 -9.41
C GLU A 110 0.93 -0.19 -9.80
N ILE A 111 1.28 0.97 -9.27
CA ILE A 111 0.57 2.23 -9.51
C ILE A 111 1.37 3.07 -10.51
N LYS A 112 0.72 3.46 -11.59
CA LYS A 112 1.25 4.42 -12.58
C LYS A 112 0.27 5.57 -12.70
N THR A 113 0.55 6.67 -12.01
CA THR A 113 -0.25 7.90 -12.07
C THR A 113 -0.19 8.51 -13.47
N GLY A 114 -1.01 9.54 -13.72
CA GLY A 114 -0.96 10.28 -14.99
C GLY A 114 0.37 11.03 -15.23
N LEU A 115 1.23 11.11 -14.21
CA LEU A 115 2.52 11.80 -14.26
C LEU A 115 3.70 10.84 -14.46
N ASP A 116 3.47 9.52 -14.33
CA ASP A 116 4.54 8.52 -14.35
C ASP A 116 4.91 8.08 -15.76
N SER A 117 6.20 7.74 -15.95
CA SER A 117 6.66 7.01 -17.13
C SER A 117 6.45 5.50 -16.96
N PHE A 118 6.42 4.78 -18.09
CA PHE A 118 6.32 3.32 -18.11
C PHE A 118 7.67 2.62 -18.31
N GLU A 119 8.78 3.36 -18.36
CA GLU A 119 10.11 2.84 -18.74
C GLU A 119 10.60 1.70 -17.85
N ARG A 120 10.23 1.72 -16.55
CA ARG A 120 10.60 0.70 -15.58
C ARG A 120 9.54 -0.39 -15.40
N LEU A 121 8.39 -0.27 -16.04
CA LEU A 121 7.23 -1.11 -15.75
C LEU A 121 7.50 -2.59 -16.01
N GLU A 122 8.16 -2.90 -17.13
CA GLU A 122 8.44 -4.28 -17.53
C GLU A 122 9.33 -4.98 -16.50
N SER A 123 10.47 -4.38 -16.14
CA SER A 123 11.40 -4.95 -15.15
C SER A 123 10.78 -5.05 -13.75
N GLN A 124 9.91 -4.10 -13.38
CA GLN A 124 9.13 -4.17 -12.15
C GLN A 124 8.20 -5.37 -12.14
N ILE A 125 7.42 -5.58 -13.21
CA ILE A 125 6.52 -6.72 -13.34
C ILE A 125 7.29 -8.05 -13.30
N GLU A 126 8.44 -8.13 -13.99
CA GLU A 126 9.29 -9.32 -13.96
C GLU A 126 9.80 -9.62 -12.55
N ASP A 127 10.21 -8.60 -11.79
CA ASP A 127 10.62 -8.77 -10.41
C ASP A 127 9.45 -9.21 -9.51
N TYR A 128 8.26 -8.64 -9.70
CA TYR A 128 7.09 -9.01 -8.89
C TYR A 128 6.69 -10.47 -9.10
N PHE A 129 6.76 -10.96 -10.34
CA PHE A 129 6.47 -12.37 -10.65
C PHE A 129 7.46 -13.37 -10.03
N LYS A 130 8.61 -12.91 -9.53
CA LYS A 130 9.55 -13.75 -8.78
C LYS A 130 9.08 -14.05 -7.35
N ALA A 131 8.14 -13.28 -6.81
CA ALA A 131 7.61 -13.51 -5.46
C ALA A 131 6.09 -13.64 -5.40
N PHE A 132 5.35 -13.11 -6.38
CA PHE A 132 3.89 -13.10 -6.39
C PHE A 132 3.35 -13.60 -7.72
N VAL A 133 2.24 -14.33 -7.69
CA VAL A 133 1.69 -14.96 -8.90
C VAL A 133 0.62 -14.12 -9.58
N ASN A 134 0.11 -13.08 -8.91
CA ASN A 134 -1.00 -12.27 -9.39
C ASN A 134 -0.60 -10.79 -9.33
N VAL A 135 -0.46 -10.16 -10.49
CA VAL A 135 0.03 -8.77 -10.64
C VAL A 135 -0.96 -7.98 -11.48
N TYR A 136 -1.30 -6.80 -10.99
CA TYR A 136 -2.09 -5.79 -11.68
C TYR A 136 -1.27 -4.50 -11.83
N VAL A 137 -1.52 -3.79 -12.93
CA VAL A 137 -1.13 -2.38 -13.09
C VAL A 137 -2.37 -1.51 -12.96
N VAL A 138 -2.27 -0.43 -12.21
CA VAL A 138 -3.32 0.57 -11.99
C VAL A 138 -2.89 1.89 -12.60
N THR A 139 -3.69 2.44 -13.51
CA THR A 139 -3.40 3.75 -14.13
C THR A 139 -4.66 4.57 -14.41
N CYS A 140 -4.53 5.74 -15.05
CA CYS A 140 -5.65 6.60 -15.46
C CYS A 140 -6.18 6.23 -16.86
N GLU A 141 -7.33 6.81 -17.23
CA GLU A 141 -7.99 6.54 -18.52
C GLU A 141 -7.10 6.91 -19.71
N GLU A 142 -6.39 8.03 -19.60
CA GLU A 142 -5.54 8.60 -20.64
C GLU A 142 -4.32 7.70 -20.96
N ASN A 143 -3.89 6.90 -19.98
CA ASN A 143 -2.73 6.03 -20.11
C ASN A 143 -3.08 4.60 -20.56
N TYR A 144 -4.37 4.26 -20.71
CA TYR A 144 -4.80 2.89 -20.97
C TYR A 144 -4.23 2.32 -22.27
N GLU A 145 -4.37 3.02 -23.40
CA GLU A 145 -3.90 2.52 -24.71
C GLU A 145 -2.39 2.30 -24.72
N LYS A 146 -1.63 3.26 -24.16
CA LYS A 146 -0.19 3.15 -24.01
C LYS A 146 0.19 1.95 -23.15
N LEU A 147 -0.43 1.80 -21.97
CA LEU A 147 -0.20 0.66 -21.09
C LEU A 147 -0.52 -0.67 -21.78
N ASN A 148 -1.65 -0.74 -22.48
CA ASN A 148 -2.09 -1.95 -23.17
C ASN A 148 -1.12 -2.36 -24.28
N SER A 149 -0.55 -1.39 -25.00
CA SER A 149 0.48 -1.66 -26.03
C SER A 149 1.82 -2.12 -25.45
N ILE A 150 2.17 -1.71 -24.23
CA ILE A 150 3.41 -2.13 -23.55
C ILE A 150 3.25 -3.54 -22.96
N LEU A 151 2.08 -3.82 -22.40
CA LEU A 151 1.82 -5.10 -21.76
C LEU A 151 1.40 -6.18 -22.77
N ASN A 152 2.40 -6.69 -23.49
CA ASN A 152 2.27 -7.83 -24.42
C ASN A 152 1.95 -9.17 -23.74
N ASN A 153 1.97 -9.21 -22.39
CA ASN A 153 1.70 -10.41 -21.60
C ASN A 153 0.29 -10.38 -20.98
N ASP A 154 -0.52 -11.39 -21.33
CA ASP A 154 -1.89 -11.57 -20.83
C ASP A 154 -2.00 -12.00 -19.36
N ASN A 155 -0.87 -12.25 -18.69
CA ASN A 155 -0.86 -12.62 -17.27
C ASN A 155 -1.05 -11.42 -16.33
N VAL A 156 -0.78 -10.20 -16.82
CA VAL A 156 -0.86 -8.97 -16.00
C VAL A 156 -2.24 -8.34 -16.13
N GLY A 157 -2.94 -8.17 -15.01
CA GLY A 157 -4.23 -7.49 -15.01
C GLY A 157 -4.10 -5.97 -15.14
N ILE A 158 -5.18 -5.31 -15.58
CA ILE A 158 -5.23 -3.85 -15.72
C ILE A 158 -6.46 -3.31 -15.01
N TYR A 159 -6.23 -2.35 -14.12
CA TYR A 159 -7.25 -1.49 -13.55
C TYR A 159 -7.06 -0.04 -14.02
N ILE A 160 -8.18 0.61 -14.31
CA ILE A 160 -8.24 2.03 -14.63
C ILE A 160 -8.97 2.75 -13.51
N LEU A 161 -8.31 3.73 -12.90
CA LEU A 161 -8.92 4.70 -12.01
C LEU A 161 -9.59 5.78 -12.85
N THR A 162 -10.89 5.63 -13.07
CA THR A 162 -11.68 6.49 -13.96
C THR A 162 -11.73 7.93 -13.49
N ASN A 163 -12.06 8.88 -14.36
CA ASN A 163 -12.30 10.27 -13.96
C ASN A 163 -13.44 10.43 -12.94
N ARG A 164 -14.39 9.48 -12.87
CA ARG A 164 -15.44 9.41 -11.83
C ARG A 164 -14.98 8.80 -10.49
N ASN A 165 -13.67 8.63 -10.27
CA ASN A 165 -13.08 7.97 -9.11
C ASN A 165 -13.70 6.58 -8.87
N THR A 166 -13.66 5.71 -9.88
CA THR A 166 -14.05 4.29 -9.78
C THR A 166 -12.93 3.42 -10.33
N LEU A 167 -12.80 2.18 -9.85
CA LEU A 167 -11.80 1.24 -10.37
C LEU A 167 -12.47 0.34 -11.40
N SER A 168 -12.22 0.61 -12.68
CA SER A 168 -12.68 -0.20 -13.80
C SER A 168 -11.64 -1.28 -14.11
N LYS A 169 -12.03 -2.55 -13.99
CA LYS A 169 -11.15 -3.65 -14.40
C LYS A 169 -11.23 -3.80 -15.92
N LYS A 170 -10.13 -3.56 -16.63
CA LYS A 170 -10.03 -3.70 -18.09
C LYS A 170 -9.47 -5.05 -18.50
N ARG A 171 -8.60 -5.64 -17.68
CA ARG A 171 -8.02 -6.97 -17.91
C ARG A 171 -7.87 -7.72 -16.59
N GLU A 172 -8.29 -8.98 -16.55
CA GLU A 172 -8.09 -9.86 -15.39
C GLU A 172 -6.64 -10.39 -15.39
N ALA A 173 -6.00 -10.40 -14.22
CA ALA A 173 -4.70 -11.05 -14.06
C ALA A 173 -4.84 -12.57 -13.99
N LYS A 174 -3.94 -13.30 -14.63
CA LYS A 174 -3.87 -14.76 -14.55
C LYS A 174 -2.76 -15.16 -13.56
N ASP A 175 -2.99 -16.24 -12.82
CA ASP A 175 -1.98 -16.72 -11.89
C ASP A 175 -0.77 -17.27 -12.65
N TYR A 176 0.41 -16.74 -12.35
CA TYR A 176 1.65 -17.07 -13.07
C TYR A 176 2.74 -17.54 -12.11
N TYR A 177 2.76 -18.86 -11.87
CA TYR A 177 3.68 -19.52 -10.92
C TYR A 177 5.09 -19.74 -11.47
N SER A 178 5.26 -19.77 -12.79
CA SER A 178 6.49 -20.25 -13.45
C SER A 178 7.72 -19.39 -13.13
N LYS A 179 7.53 -18.13 -12.75
CA LYS A 179 8.60 -17.18 -12.46
C LYS A 179 8.97 -17.10 -10.98
N LEU A 180 8.23 -17.74 -10.08
CA LEU A 180 8.53 -17.73 -8.65
C LEU A 180 10.00 -18.12 -8.43
N ASP A 181 10.65 -17.46 -7.49
CA ASP A 181 12.04 -17.68 -7.14
C ASP A 181 12.15 -17.80 -5.62
N TYR A 182 12.85 -18.83 -5.15
CA TYR A 182 12.97 -19.09 -3.72
C TYR A 182 13.68 -17.94 -3.01
N LYS A 183 14.71 -17.36 -3.63
CA LYS A 183 15.49 -16.30 -3.02
C LYS A 183 14.67 -15.02 -2.91
N ALA A 184 13.98 -14.62 -3.98
CA ALA A 184 13.08 -13.48 -3.96
C ALA A 184 11.96 -13.62 -2.91
N MET A 185 11.34 -14.81 -2.79
CA MET A 185 10.34 -15.06 -1.74
C MET A 185 10.94 -14.98 -0.32
N PHE A 186 12.12 -15.57 -0.13
CA PHE A 186 12.78 -15.59 1.17
C PHE A 186 13.27 -14.21 1.61
N ASP A 187 13.80 -13.40 0.69
CA ASP A 187 14.33 -12.05 0.97
C ASP A 187 13.25 -11.05 1.40
N ILE A 188 11.99 -11.31 1.04
CA ILE A 188 10.85 -10.51 1.48
C ILE A 188 10.55 -10.77 2.97
N LEU A 189 10.81 -11.98 3.47
CA LEU A 189 10.48 -12.39 4.84
C LEU A 189 11.42 -11.75 5.86
N ARG A 190 10.85 -11.32 6.99
CA ARG A 190 11.62 -10.92 8.16
C ARG A 190 12.12 -12.17 8.89
N LYS A 191 13.14 -12.01 9.73
CA LYS A 191 13.75 -13.12 10.50
C LYS A 191 12.70 -14.00 11.18
N ASN A 192 11.84 -13.39 11.99
CA ASN A 192 10.79 -14.09 12.71
C ASN A 192 9.79 -14.79 11.77
N GLU A 193 9.57 -14.27 10.56
CA GLU A 193 8.60 -14.82 9.62
C GLU A 193 9.15 -16.08 8.95
N PHE A 194 10.40 -16.07 8.45
CA PHE A 194 10.96 -17.31 7.92
C PHE A 194 11.21 -18.35 9.03
N GLU A 195 11.51 -17.94 10.26
CA GLU A 195 11.62 -18.85 11.41
C GLU A 195 10.28 -19.54 11.70
N ASN A 196 9.18 -18.79 11.71
CA ASN A 196 7.85 -19.36 11.87
C ASN A 196 7.53 -20.39 10.79
N ILE A 197 7.90 -20.12 9.53
CA ILE A 197 7.66 -21.05 8.42
C ILE A 197 8.44 -22.34 8.62
N LEU A 198 9.72 -22.24 9.00
CA LEU A 198 10.56 -23.42 9.23
C LEU A 198 10.08 -24.24 10.44
N LEU A 199 9.70 -23.58 11.53
CA LEU A 199 9.10 -24.24 12.69
C LEU A 199 7.76 -24.91 12.34
N GLU A 200 6.90 -24.26 11.55
CA GLU A 200 5.62 -24.84 11.12
C GLU A 200 5.83 -26.07 10.22
N HIS A 201 6.85 -26.05 9.35
CA HIS A 201 7.07 -27.10 8.36
C HIS A 201 7.94 -28.26 8.87
N TYR A 202 9.00 -27.97 9.61
CA TYR A 202 10.00 -28.96 10.08
C TYR A 202 9.93 -29.22 11.59
N GLY A 203 9.28 -28.35 12.38
CA GLY A 203 9.24 -28.45 13.85
C GLY A 203 10.48 -27.90 14.56
N GLU A 204 11.53 -27.52 13.81
CA GLU A 204 12.79 -27.04 14.37
C GLU A 204 13.46 -25.97 13.48
N LEU A 205 14.44 -25.28 14.06
CA LEU A 205 15.32 -24.32 13.39
C LEU A 205 16.72 -24.92 13.26
N PRO A 206 17.52 -24.49 12.27
CA PRO A 206 18.85 -25.05 12.07
C PRO A 206 19.75 -24.77 13.28
N ASN A 207 20.36 -25.82 13.83
CA ASN A 207 21.37 -25.69 14.87
C ASN A 207 22.73 -25.29 14.25
N THR A 208 22.99 -23.98 14.16
CA THR A 208 24.17 -23.43 13.49
C THR A 208 24.64 -22.12 14.13
N THR A 209 25.79 -21.61 13.70
CA THR A 209 26.31 -20.33 14.17
C THR A 209 25.52 -19.15 13.61
N GLN A 210 25.55 -18.01 14.31
CA GLN A 210 24.86 -16.79 13.86
C GLN A 210 25.30 -16.33 12.46
N PHE A 211 26.58 -16.53 12.11
CA PHE A 211 27.13 -16.19 10.79
C PHE A 211 26.50 -17.01 9.65
N LYS A 212 26.19 -18.28 9.89
CA LYS A 212 25.60 -19.19 8.88
C LYS A 212 24.07 -19.25 8.95
N TYR A 213 23.47 -18.70 9.99
CA TYR A 213 22.06 -18.91 10.32
C TYR A 213 21.10 -18.55 9.18
N TYR A 214 21.31 -17.42 8.53
CA TYR A 214 20.47 -16.98 7.42
C TYR A 214 20.56 -17.93 6.21
N ASP A 215 21.77 -18.37 5.86
CA ASP A 215 22.00 -19.26 4.72
C ASP A 215 21.46 -20.67 4.99
N GLU A 216 21.60 -21.20 6.21
CA GLU A 216 21.02 -22.49 6.59
C GLU A 216 19.48 -22.43 6.60
N CYS A 217 18.89 -21.35 7.12
CA CYS A 217 17.44 -21.13 7.02
C CYS A 217 16.97 -21.08 5.56
N PHE A 218 17.71 -20.39 4.68
CA PHE A 218 17.38 -20.33 3.27
C PHE A 218 17.47 -21.70 2.58
N LYS A 219 18.49 -22.51 2.90
CA LYS A 219 18.60 -23.89 2.39
C LYS A 219 17.39 -24.73 2.78
N LEU A 220 16.96 -24.66 4.03
CA LEU A 220 15.75 -25.36 4.49
C LEU A 220 14.51 -24.85 3.75
N PHE A 221 14.32 -23.54 3.65
CA PHE A 221 13.18 -22.95 2.93
C PHE A 221 13.14 -23.38 1.45
N LYS A 222 14.31 -23.45 0.79
CA LYS A 222 14.44 -23.89 -0.61
C LYS A 222 14.05 -25.35 -0.83
N ASN A 223 14.11 -26.19 0.20
CA ASN A 223 13.70 -27.59 0.15
C ASN A 223 12.19 -27.79 0.34
N ILE A 224 11.44 -26.75 0.71
CA ILE A 224 9.97 -26.78 0.76
C ILE A 224 9.42 -26.78 -0.67
N GLU A 225 8.37 -27.55 -0.95
CA GLU A 225 7.65 -27.51 -2.23
C GLU A 225 7.26 -26.06 -2.58
N LYS A 226 7.52 -25.63 -3.81
CA LYS A 226 7.54 -24.21 -4.19
C LYS A 226 6.20 -23.50 -3.97
N LYS A 227 5.07 -24.14 -4.30
CA LYS A 227 3.73 -23.57 -4.06
C LYS A 227 3.40 -23.51 -2.57
N LEU A 228 3.84 -24.50 -1.79
CA LEU A 228 3.70 -24.51 -0.35
C LEU A 228 4.56 -23.41 0.31
N ALA A 229 5.82 -23.24 -0.11
CA ALA A 229 6.69 -22.16 0.34
C ALA A 229 6.08 -20.77 0.03
N TYR A 230 5.54 -20.60 -1.17
CA TYR A 230 4.78 -19.40 -1.55
C TYR A 230 3.56 -19.17 -0.64
N ARG A 231 2.80 -20.23 -0.34
CA ARG A 231 1.64 -20.17 0.56
C ARG A 231 2.06 -19.73 1.96
N TYR A 232 3.09 -20.34 2.54
CA TYR A 232 3.62 -19.95 3.84
C TYR A 232 4.07 -18.50 3.85
N MET A 233 4.78 -18.06 2.80
CA MET A 233 5.24 -16.68 2.69
C MET A 233 4.09 -15.67 2.80
N PHE A 234 3.03 -15.79 1.98
CA PHE A 234 1.96 -14.80 2.05
C PHE A 234 1.11 -14.91 3.34
N LEU A 235 1.05 -16.08 3.98
CA LEU A 235 0.39 -16.23 5.29
C LEU A 235 1.14 -15.48 6.38
N GLU A 236 2.47 -15.49 6.38
CA GLU A 236 3.27 -14.64 7.28
C GLU A 236 3.08 -13.16 6.97
N LEU A 237 3.14 -12.77 5.68
CA LEU A 237 2.92 -11.39 5.28
C LEU A 237 1.55 -10.86 5.74
N LYS A 238 0.50 -11.70 5.69
CA LYS A 238 -0.84 -11.35 6.16
C LYS A 238 -0.88 -10.89 7.63
N LYS A 239 0.07 -11.35 8.46
CA LYS A 239 0.15 -11.03 9.89
C LYS A 239 0.79 -9.66 10.17
N ARG A 240 1.43 -9.01 9.18
CA ARG A 240 2.24 -7.79 9.38
C ARG A 240 1.46 -6.56 9.84
N VAL A 241 0.19 -6.43 9.44
CA VAL A 241 -0.60 -5.23 9.73
C VAL A 241 -1.69 -5.54 10.75
N LYS A 242 -1.73 -4.75 11.82
CA LYS A 242 -2.74 -4.80 12.87
C LYS A 242 -3.40 -3.44 12.99
N VAL A 243 -4.68 -3.37 12.66
CA VAL A 243 -5.48 -2.14 12.73
C VAL A 243 -6.64 -2.35 13.69
N ASN A 244 -6.87 -1.37 14.56
CA ASN A 244 -8.08 -1.34 15.40
C ASN A 244 -9.28 -0.96 14.52
N LYS A 245 -9.98 -1.98 14.04
CA LYS A 245 -11.04 -1.85 13.01
C LYS A 245 -12.20 -0.98 13.45
N GLU A 246 -12.60 -1.11 14.71
CA GLU A 246 -13.69 -0.34 15.29
C GLU A 246 -13.38 1.15 15.25
N ASN A 247 -12.23 1.55 15.83
CA ASN A 247 -11.82 2.95 15.83
C ASN A 247 -11.51 3.45 14.41
N PHE A 248 -10.92 2.61 13.57
CA PHE A 248 -10.61 2.95 12.18
C PHE A 248 -11.88 3.28 11.40
N ASN A 249 -12.91 2.43 11.47
CA ASN A 249 -14.17 2.66 10.77
C ASN A 249 -14.97 3.82 11.37
N LYS A 250 -14.91 4.01 12.70
CA LYS A 250 -15.68 5.02 13.41
C LYS A 250 -15.13 6.44 13.23
N PHE A 251 -13.80 6.60 13.34
CA PHE A 251 -13.20 7.94 13.46
C PHE A 251 -12.53 8.43 12.19
N ILE A 252 -12.07 7.53 11.31
CA ILE A 252 -11.14 7.91 10.24
C ILE A 252 -11.89 8.21 8.94
N PRO A 253 -11.79 9.45 8.42
CA PRO A 253 -12.44 9.84 7.18
C PRO A 253 -11.73 9.19 5.98
N TYR A 254 -12.44 9.08 4.84
CA TYR A 254 -11.97 8.41 3.61
C TYR A 254 -10.56 8.86 3.22
N GLU A 255 -10.34 10.16 3.32
CA GLU A 255 -9.16 10.92 2.91
C GLU A 255 -7.89 10.54 3.66
N LEU A 256 -8.00 9.95 4.86
CA LEU A 256 -6.86 9.62 5.73
C LEU A 256 -6.66 8.12 5.96
N ARG A 257 -7.54 7.28 5.40
CA ARG A 257 -7.57 5.85 5.70
C ARG A 257 -6.24 5.17 5.41
N PHE A 258 -5.58 5.49 4.30
CA PHE A 258 -4.27 4.92 3.97
C PHE A 258 -3.21 5.25 5.02
N LEU A 259 -3.09 6.51 5.41
CA LEU A 259 -2.10 6.91 6.41
C LEU A 259 -2.35 6.18 7.72
N VAL A 260 -3.57 6.21 8.22
CA VAL A 260 -3.90 5.61 9.51
C VAL A 260 -3.72 4.10 9.49
N TYR A 261 -4.12 3.43 8.40
CA TYR A 261 -4.01 1.98 8.24
C TYR A 261 -2.56 1.50 8.41
N PHE A 262 -1.60 2.25 7.88
CA PHE A 262 -0.17 1.91 7.95
C PHE A 262 0.59 2.61 9.08
N SER A 263 -0.08 3.36 9.97
CA SER A 263 0.59 4.14 11.02
C SER A 263 0.74 3.42 12.36
N ASN A 264 0.23 2.19 12.50
CA ASN A 264 0.26 1.41 13.75
C ASN A 264 -0.27 2.18 14.97
N LEU A 265 -1.33 2.98 14.78
CA LEU A 265 -1.91 3.80 15.84
C LEU A 265 -2.46 2.97 17.00
N LYS A 266 -2.20 3.41 18.23
CA LYS A 266 -2.83 2.88 19.45
C LYS A 266 -4.22 3.50 19.62
N LYS A 267 -5.07 2.89 20.46
CA LYS A 267 -6.44 3.39 20.74
C LYS A 267 -6.48 4.87 21.11
N GLN A 268 -5.52 5.35 21.92
CA GLN A 268 -5.44 6.75 22.32
C GLN A 268 -5.12 7.68 21.13
N ASP A 269 -4.33 7.24 20.16
CA ASP A 269 -3.97 8.03 18.99
C ASP A 269 -5.18 8.28 18.08
N TYR A 270 -6.09 7.30 17.96
CA TYR A 270 -7.37 7.50 17.25
C TYR A 270 -8.22 8.60 17.90
N LEU A 271 -8.25 8.67 19.23
CA LEU A 271 -9.00 9.70 19.96
C LEU A 271 -8.36 11.08 19.79
N LYS A 272 -7.03 11.16 19.85
CA LYS A 272 -6.28 12.40 19.57
C LYS A 272 -6.53 12.89 18.16
N LEU A 273 -6.45 12.00 17.16
CA LEU A 273 -6.73 12.33 15.78
C LEU A 273 -8.18 12.79 15.59
N ASN A 274 -9.14 12.11 16.20
CA ASN A 274 -10.54 12.52 16.13
C ASN A 274 -10.76 13.90 16.76
N LYS A 275 -10.08 14.21 17.88
CA LYS A 275 -10.11 15.54 18.48
C LYS A 275 -9.56 16.59 17.51
N PHE A 276 -8.39 16.35 16.93
CA PHE A 276 -7.81 17.24 15.91
C PHE A 276 -8.76 17.47 14.74
N LEU A 277 -9.37 16.41 14.20
CA LEU A 277 -10.28 16.48 13.06
C LEU A 277 -11.50 17.36 13.32
N ASN A 278 -12.00 17.39 14.56
CA ASN A 278 -13.17 18.18 14.94
C ASN A 278 -12.80 19.55 15.54
N ASN A 279 -11.51 19.88 15.67
CA ASN A 279 -11.10 21.23 16.04
C ASN A 279 -11.27 22.16 14.85
N LYS A 280 -11.69 23.39 15.14
CA LYS A 280 -11.71 24.49 14.16
C LYS A 280 -10.29 25.02 13.97
N TYR A 281 -9.93 25.27 12.72
CA TYR A 281 -8.73 26.00 12.32
C TYR A 281 -8.93 27.50 12.50
#